data_AF-A0AAJ2VFD1-F1
#
_entry.id   AF-A0AAJ2VFD1-F1
#
_cell.length_a   1.000
_cell.length_b   1.000
_cell.length_c   1.000
_cell.angle_alpha   90.00
_cell.angle_beta   90.00
_cell.angle_gamma   90.00
#
_symmetry.space_group_name_H-M   'P 1'
#
loop_
_entity.id
_entity.type
_entity.pdbx_description
1 polymer ?
#
loop_
_entity_poly.entity_id
_entity_poly.type
_entity_poly.pdbx_seq_one_letter_code
_entity_poly.pdbx_strand_id
1 'polypeptide(L)'
;MTTLTRRTFVKLGAGSAITLAGGFFHANAAQPRTQPLRIAIISDVHVHNIYGHYDFDGLPDAQTGKKLTIRTLKDSVNSTRIFNESYFALFAALDELAKQQVKYVVLSGDYSDDGQQPTVEGIAAILDQYEQQQGMRFFATVGNHDINRPQGDDSSERMLNADGGSTMLSSKSNVKPGDAQSLIVTPTMQALGYDRGLPLMKRFGFFKREDFLHWETPFGDSDALEKRQYPAHSPDGAKQWDIVDASYLVEPEPGLWLLSIDANVYQIKNGPDTRDSIGGYSTSSDTGWNALLTEKPFMLPWVKSVVRRAKEQHKQLLIFSHYPLVDFLDGTVENEKQLFGTNSFIKRTPRPDVAEHALDAGIRLHFSGHLHVNDTGVYQGAQGTLVNVAVPSLAAYPPAMKLATLHADRVDIDTLVLRDVPNFDRLFPFYRKELARSGEPLGDILNTRDYYDFLYHHLALLVRQRFLKKDWPEDLANLINSLSCADVMWIAQQTAPLSAQTLPDAANRRLADTPENNALRALPLLTLITDWYCLRNGSDLAWKDIPSERVQCYRALLSAYTSASRLPEDSLQYRFGLMMKILAGYINDRPATRFTVNMQGELSVIS
;
A
#
# COMPACT_ATOMS: atom_id res chain seq x y z
N MET A 1 17.10 -91.59 -8.90
CA MET A 1 18.53 -91.67 -9.26
C MET A 1 19.30 -90.72 -8.37
N THR A 2 20.27 -91.27 -7.61
CA THR A 2 21.52 -90.64 -7.09
C THR A 2 21.43 -89.30 -6.34
N THR A 3 21.95 -89.08 -5.12
CA THR A 3 22.58 -89.88 -4.06
C THR A 3 22.99 -88.87 -2.95
N LEU A 4 22.83 -89.26 -1.67
CA LEU A 4 23.73 -89.08 -0.48
C LEU A 4 24.75 -87.90 -0.48
N THR A 5 25.09 -87.16 0.60
CA THR A 5 25.43 -87.60 1.97
C THR A 5 25.79 -86.43 2.93
N ARG A 6 25.44 -86.61 4.22
CA ARG A 6 26.08 -86.27 5.52
C ARG A 6 27.05 -85.08 5.75
N ARG A 7 26.64 -84.25 6.76
CA ARG A 7 27.29 -83.81 8.03
C ARG A 7 28.81 -83.56 8.12
N THR A 8 29.20 -82.38 8.63
CA THR A 8 30.19 -82.19 9.72
C THR A 8 29.96 -80.88 10.52
N PHE A 9 30.14 -80.96 11.84
CA PHE A 9 30.18 -79.88 12.86
C PHE A 9 31.51 -79.11 12.85
N VAL A 10 31.54 -77.81 13.17
CA VAL A 10 32.58 -77.14 14.01
C VAL A 10 31.96 -75.93 14.76
N LYS A 11 32.29 -75.82 16.06
CA LYS A 11 32.01 -74.73 17.02
C LYS A 11 33.21 -73.77 17.12
N LEU A 12 33.01 -72.66 17.85
CA LEU A 12 33.94 -71.59 18.29
C LEU A 12 34.00 -70.40 17.31
N GLY A 13 33.75 -69.14 17.68
CA GLY A 13 33.65 -68.50 18.99
C GLY A 13 34.54 -67.25 18.96
N ALA A 14 33.95 -66.05 19.03
CA ALA A 14 34.59 -64.83 19.52
C ALA A 14 33.52 -63.72 19.56
N GLY A 15 33.18 -63.27 20.77
CA GLY A 15 32.36 -62.09 20.97
C GLY A 15 33.15 -60.82 20.68
N SER A 16 32.44 -59.74 20.37
CA SER A 16 32.83 -58.37 20.69
C SER A 16 31.64 -57.42 20.57
N ALA A 17 31.32 -56.80 21.70
CA ALA A 17 30.71 -55.49 21.92
C ALA A 17 29.62 -54.99 20.94
N ILE A 18 28.39 -54.95 21.45
CA ILE A 18 27.35 -54.04 20.98
C ILE A 18 27.70 -52.64 21.49
N THR A 19 28.14 -51.76 20.59
CA THR A 19 28.21 -50.32 20.82
C THR A 19 26.92 -49.70 20.27
N LEU A 20 26.08 -49.18 21.15
CA LEU A 20 24.98 -48.27 20.81
C LEU A 20 25.57 -47.01 20.19
N ALA A 21 25.36 -46.80 18.89
CA ALA A 21 25.61 -45.53 18.22
C ALA A 21 24.26 -44.88 17.87
N GLY A 22 24.09 -43.66 18.36
CA GLY A 22 22.85 -42.90 18.34
C GLY A 22 22.28 -42.66 16.95
N GLY A 23 20.95 -42.66 16.89
CA GLY A 23 20.19 -42.22 15.73
C GLY A 23 20.44 -40.74 15.50
N PHE A 24 21.19 -40.42 14.45
CA PHE A 24 21.17 -39.12 13.83
C PHE A 24 19.81 -38.95 13.14
N PHE A 25 19.01 -38.01 13.62
CA PHE A 25 17.90 -37.44 12.86
C PHE A 25 18.46 -36.93 11.54
N HIS A 26 18.27 -37.69 10.46
CA HIS A 26 18.48 -37.19 9.12
C HIS A 26 17.36 -36.18 8.86
N ALA A 27 17.69 -34.90 8.92
CA ALA A 27 16.90 -33.87 8.28
C ALA A 27 16.79 -34.27 6.80
N ASN A 28 15.59 -34.64 6.35
CA ASN A 28 15.31 -34.79 4.93
C ASN A 28 15.55 -33.43 4.29
N ALA A 29 16.70 -33.26 3.65
CA ALA A 29 16.95 -32.12 2.78
C ALA A 29 15.86 -32.10 1.72
N ALA A 30 15.05 -31.04 1.72
CA ALA A 30 14.01 -30.86 0.71
C ALA A 30 14.66 -30.87 -0.68
N GLN A 31 14.14 -31.68 -1.60
CA GLN A 31 14.58 -31.65 -2.99
C GLN A 31 14.34 -30.25 -3.57
N PRO A 32 15.27 -29.69 -4.35
CA PRO A 32 15.07 -28.39 -4.99
C PRO A 32 13.82 -28.43 -5.88
N ARG A 33 12.95 -27.42 -5.73
CA ARG A 33 11.69 -27.32 -6.51
C ARG A 33 12.00 -27.23 -7.99
N THR A 34 11.24 -27.99 -8.79
CA THR A 34 11.36 -28.02 -10.25
C THR A 34 10.54 -26.94 -10.95
N GLN A 35 9.62 -26.28 -10.26
CA GLN A 35 8.78 -25.18 -10.76
C GLN A 35 8.88 -23.97 -9.82
N PRO A 36 9.02 -22.74 -10.35
CA PRO A 36 9.08 -21.53 -9.53
C PRO A 36 7.72 -21.27 -8.84
N LEU A 37 7.77 -20.79 -7.61
CA LEU A 37 6.56 -20.51 -6.83
C LEU A 37 6.07 -19.08 -7.11
N ARG A 38 4.79 -18.93 -7.47
CA ARG A 38 4.18 -17.61 -7.67
C ARG A 38 3.32 -17.23 -6.48
N ILE A 39 3.54 -16.02 -5.95
CA ILE A 39 2.81 -15.43 -4.82
C ILE A 39 2.23 -14.10 -5.28
N ALA A 40 0.93 -13.87 -5.04
CA ALA A 40 0.32 -12.56 -5.24
C ALA A 40 0.50 -11.70 -4.00
N ILE A 41 0.73 -10.40 -4.19
CA ILE A 41 0.73 -9.41 -3.12
C ILE A 41 -0.29 -8.34 -3.52
N ILE A 42 -1.32 -8.20 -2.69
CA ILE A 42 -2.37 -7.21 -2.79
C ILE A 42 -2.23 -6.29 -1.59
N SER A 43 -2.35 -4.97 -1.80
CA SER A 43 -2.29 -4.00 -0.72
C SER A 43 -3.48 -3.05 -0.78
N ASP A 44 -3.80 -2.46 0.37
CA ASP A 44 -4.68 -1.30 0.44
C ASP A 44 -5.98 -1.54 -0.32
N VAL A 45 -6.61 -2.69 -0.06
CA VAL A 45 -7.89 -3.01 -0.69
C VAL A 45 -8.94 -2.04 -0.19
N HIS A 46 -8.86 -1.62 1.07
CA HIS A 46 -9.81 -0.70 1.69
C HIS A 46 -11.25 -1.14 1.45
N VAL A 47 -11.53 -2.42 1.73
CA VAL A 47 -12.90 -2.92 1.58
C VAL A 47 -13.76 -2.21 2.62
N HIS A 48 -14.85 -1.62 2.14
CA HIS A 48 -16.05 -1.36 2.93
C HIS A 48 -17.07 -2.43 2.56
N ASN A 49 -17.61 -3.17 3.54
CA ASN A 49 -18.56 -4.24 3.23
C ASN A 49 -19.92 -3.63 2.89
N ILE A 50 -20.18 -3.40 1.60
CA ILE A 50 -21.41 -2.77 1.13
C ILE A 50 -22.69 -3.55 1.45
N TYR A 51 -22.61 -4.81 1.91
CA TYR A 51 -23.75 -5.59 2.40
C TYR A 51 -23.66 -5.91 3.90
N GLY A 52 -22.74 -5.26 4.62
CA GLY A 52 -22.56 -5.40 6.05
C GLY A 52 -23.73 -4.81 6.85
N HIS A 53 -23.93 -5.35 8.06
CA HIS A 53 -24.96 -4.89 8.98
C HIS A 53 -24.38 -3.78 9.88
N TYR A 54 -24.66 -2.53 9.53
CA TYR A 54 -24.23 -1.34 10.28
C TYR A 54 -25.40 -0.63 10.98
N ASP A 55 -26.45 -1.36 11.35
CA ASP A 55 -27.70 -0.81 11.92
C ASP A 55 -28.34 0.30 11.08
N PHE A 56 -28.14 0.24 9.77
CA PHE A 56 -28.72 1.15 8.79
C PHE A 56 -29.68 0.41 7.88
N ASP A 57 -30.82 1.04 7.58
CA ASP A 57 -31.87 0.44 6.76
C ASP A 57 -31.43 0.14 5.33
N GLY A 58 -30.37 0.80 4.87
CA GLY A 58 -29.72 0.55 3.58
C GLY A 58 -30.56 0.93 2.37
N LEU A 59 -29.95 0.77 1.20
CA LEU A 59 -30.57 0.98 -0.10
C LEU A 59 -30.98 -0.36 -0.71
N PRO A 60 -32.12 -0.46 -1.41
CA PRO A 60 -32.51 -1.70 -2.05
C PRO A 60 -31.60 -1.99 -3.24
N ASP A 61 -30.92 -3.13 -3.22
CA ASP A 61 -30.20 -3.65 -4.38
C ASP A 61 -31.11 -4.54 -5.21
N ALA A 62 -31.62 -3.99 -6.32
CA ALA A 62 -32.58 -4.67 -7.18
C ALA A 62 -32.08 -6.01 -7.74
N GLN A 63 -30.76 -6.20 -7.84
CA GLN A 63 -30.17 -7.41 -8.40
C GLN A 63 -30.05 -8.56 -7.38
N THR A 64 -29.75 -8.28 -6.11
CA THR A 64 -29.63 -9.35 -5.07
C THR A 64 -30.80 -9.42 -4.11
N GLY A 65 -31.64 -8.38 -4.04
CA GLY A 65 -32.66 -8.22 -3.01
C GLY A 65 -32.10 -7.88 -1.62
N LYS A 66 -30.78 -7.73 -1.48
CA LYS A 66 -30.13 -7.32 -0.23
C LYS A 66 -30.20 -5.80 -0.04
N LYS A 67 -29.84 -5.36 1.16
CA LYS A 67 -29.70 -3.95 1.52
C LYS A 67 -28.24 -3.53 1.40
N LEU A 68 -28.01 -2.43 0.68
CA LEU A 68 -26.70 -1.81 0.51
C LEU A 68 -26.46 -0.76 1.59
N THR A 69 -25.28 -0.81 2.21
CA THR A 69 -24.73 0.27 3.03
C THR A 69 -23.57 0.87 2.27
N ILE A 70 -23.79 1.94 1.50
CA ILE A 70 -22.75 2.55 0.66
C ILE A 70 -22.41 3.96 1.15
N ARG A 71 -21.13 4.32 1.12
CA ARG A 71 -20.64 5.67 1.39
C ARG A 71 -20.98 6.62 0.25
N THR A 72 -21.00 7.92 0.53
CA THR A 72 -21.29 8.96 -0.49
C THR A 72 -20.18 9.07 -1.54
N LEU A 73 -20.53 9.35 -2.80
CA LEU A 73 -19.54 9.63 -3.85
C LEU A 73 -18.71 10.86 -3.50
N LYS A 74 -19.35 11.89 -2.92
CA LYS A 74 -18.67 13.08 -2.41
C LYS A 74 -17.51 12.73 -1.49
N ASP A 75 -17.72 11.81 -0.55
CA ASP A 75 -16.65 11.40 0.36
C ASP A 75 -15.55 10.63 -0.38
N SER A 76 -15.91 9.75 -1.31
CA SER A 76 -14.93 9.02 -2.13
C SER A 76 -14.05 9.97 -2.96
N VAL A 77 -14.61 10.96 -3.66
CA VAL A 77 -13.80 11.90 -4.47
C VAL A 77 -12.98 12.89 -3.66
N ASN A 78 -13.29 13.05 -2.37
CA ASN A 78 -12.49 13.83 -1.43
C ASN A 78 -11.48 12.99 -0.63
N SER A 79 -11.47 11.66 -0.83
CA SER A 79 -10.55 10.71 -0.20
C SER A 79 -9.49 10.24 -1.19
N THR A 80 -8.28 9.90 -0.71
CA THR A 80 -7.19 9.38 -1.57
C THR A 80 -7.51 8.01 -2.19
N ARG A 81 -8.61 7.39 -1.76
CA ARG A 81 -9.17 6.14 -2.26
C ARG A 81 -10.68 6.28 -2.43
N ILE A 82 -11.26 5.46 -3.30
CA ILE A 82 -12.70 5.23 -3.31
C ILE A 82 -13.11 4.29 -2.16
N PHE A 83 -14.40 4.27 -1.83
CA PHE A 83 -14.86 3.51 -0.65
C PHE A 83 -15.68 2.27 -0.97
N ASN A 84 -16.50 2.29 -2.02
CA ASN A 84 -17.51 1.24 -2.20
C ASN A 84 -17.09 0.20 -3.25
N GLU A 85 -16.48 0.63 -4.36
CA GLU A 85 -16.19 -0.26 -5.49
C GLU A 85 -14.99 -1.19 -5.21
N SER A 86 -14.18 -0.88 -4.19
CA SER A 86 -13.14 -1.77 -3.67
C SER A 86 -13.67 -3.16 -3.28
N TYR A 87 -14.94 -3.24 -2.85
CA TYR A 87 -15.64 -4.50 -2.61
C TYR A 87 -15.64 -5.39 -3.86
N PHE A 88 -16.01 -4.84 -5.01
CA PHE A 88 -16.01 -5.58 -6.28
C PHE A 88 -14.59 -5.85 -6.78
N ALA A 89 -13.68 -4.90 -6.57
CA ALA A 89 -12.28 -5.04 -6.98
C ALA A 89 -11.58 -6.21 -6.28
N LEU A 90 -11.89 -6.48 -4.99
CA LEU A 90 -11.35 -7.65 -4.29
C LEU A 90 -11.77 -8.96 -4.96
N PHE A 91 -13.07 -9.14 -5.25
CA PHE A 91 -13.54 -10.35 -5.95
C PHE A 91 -12.88 -10.49 -7.32
N ALA A 92 -12.82 -9.41 -8.10
CA ALA A 92 -12.21 -9.44 -9.43
C ALA A 92 -10.72 -9.82 -9.38
N ALA A 93 -9.97 -9.29 -8.40
CA ALA A 93 -8.58 -9.66 -8.18
C ALA A 93 -8.43 -11.15 -7.81
N LEU A 94 -9.23 -11.65 -6.86
CA LEU A 94 -9.17 -13.05 -6.43
C LEU A 94 -9.60 -14.01 -7.54
N ASP A 95 -10.62 -13.68 -8.33
CA ASP A 95 -11.05 -14.45 -9.50
C ASP A 95 -9.93 -14.52 -10.54
N GLU A 96 -9.24 -13.41 -10.80
CA GLU A 96 -8.13 -13.38 -11.74
C GLU A 96 -6.94 -14.22 -11.25
N LEU A 97 -6.62 -14.17 -9.96
CA LEU A 97 -5.60 -15.03 -9.36
C LEU A 97 -5.98 -16.51 -9.42
N ALA A 98 -7.26 -16.85 -9.19
CA ALA A 98 -7.76 -18.22 -9.30
C ALA A 98 -7.65 -18.74 -10.75
N LYS A 99 -7.99 -17.93 -11.76
CA LYS A 99 -7.80 -18.29 -13.18
C LYS A 99 -6.33 -18.57 -13.50
N GLN A 100 -5.42 -17.79 -12.92
CA GLN A 100 -3.96 -17.98 -13.06
C GLN A 100 -3.39 -19.06 -12.13
N GLN A 101 -4.24 -19.76 -11.37
CA GLN A 101 -3.87 -20.83 -10.43
C GLN A 101 -2.85 -20.37 -9.37
N VAL A 102 -2.91 -19.10 -8.96
CA VAL A 102 -2.05 -18.57 -7.90
C VAL A 102 -2.57 -19.04 -6.55
N LYS A 103 -1.79 -19.89 -5.87
CA LYS A 103 -2.16 -20.50 -4.59
C LYS A 103 -1.98 -19.56 -3.41
N TYR A 104 -0.89 -18.78 -3.37
CA TYR A 104 -0.51 -17.97 -2.21
C TYR A 104 -0.78 -16.49 -2.46
N VAL A 105 -1.48 -15.85 -1.52
CA VAL A 105 -1.83 -14.43 -1.58
C VAL A 105 -1.45 -13.76 -0.27
N VAL A 106 -0.70 -12.67 -0.38
CA VAL A 106 -0.33 -11.78 0.72
C VAL A 106 -1.20 -10.53 0.66
N LEU A 107 -1.76 -10.13 1.81
CA LEU A 107 -2.41 -8.84 2.02
C LEU A 107 -1.46 -7.94 2.83
N SER A 108 -0.80 -6.98 2.19
CA SER A 108 0.20 -6.10 2.83
C SER A 108 -0.42 -4.92 3.61
N GLY A 109 -1.51 -5.18 4.33
CA GLY A 109 -2.19 -4.20 5.18
C GLY A 109 -3.26 -3.37 4.46
N ASP A 110 -4.05 -2.67 5.27
CA ASP A 110 -5.22 -1.89 4.87
C ASP A 110 -6.19 -2.70 3.99
N TYR A 111 -6.46 -3.94 4.42
CA TYR A 111 -7.47 -4.78 3.77
C TYR A 111 -8.89 -4.25 4.04
N SER A 112 -9.10 -3.59 5.17
CA SER A 112 -10.35 -2.92 5.54
C SER A 112 -10.22 -1.39 5.43
N ASP A 113 -11.35 -0.73 5.14
CA ASP A 113 -11.39 0.74 5.00
C ASP A 113 -11.12 1.46 6.33
N ASP A 114 -11.67 0.98 7.45
CA ASP A 114 -11.54 1.59 8.78
C ASP A 114 -11.79 0.57 9.92
N GLY A 115 -11.45 -0.71 9.70
CA GLY A 115 -11.38 -1.72 10.76
C GLY A 115 -12.70 -2.03 11.48
N GLN A 116 -13.87 -1.64 10.94
CA GLN A 116 -15.15 -1.94 11.58
C GLN A 116 -15.49 -3.42 11.51
N GLN A 117 -16.11 -3.96 12.56
CA GLN A 117 -16.40 -5.39 12.65
C GLN A 117 -17.17 -5.97 11.45
N PRO A 118 -18.29 -5.37 10.96
CA PRO A 118 -19.01 -5.92 9.82
C PRO A 118 -18.18 -5.97 8.54
N THR A 119 -17.20 -5.07 8.42
CA THR A 119 -16.23 -5.03 7.33
C THR A 119 -15.23 -6.18 7.43
N VAL A 120 -14.56 -6.32 8.58
CA VAL A 120 -13.51 -7.33 8.79
C VAL A 120 -14.09 -8.76 8.70
N GLU A 121 -15.28 -8.99 9.26
CA GLU A 121 -15.99 -10.27 9.12
C GLU A 121 -16.34 -10.58 7.65
N GLY A 122 -16.77 -9.56 6.91
CA GLY A 122 -17.07 -9.69 5.47
C GLY A 122 -15.84 -10.08 4.66
N ILE A 123 -14.69 -9.44 4.92
CA ILE A 123 -13.42 -9.77 4.27
C ILE A 123 -13.01 -11.21 4.63
N ALA A 124 -13.03 -11.57 5.91
CA ALA A 124 -12.68 -12.92 6.35
C ALA A 124 -13.54 -13.99 5.67
N ALA A 125 -14.85 -13.75 5.55
CA ALA A 125 -15.76 -14.65 4.84
C ALA A 125 -15.44 -14.78 3.34
N ILE A 126 -15.07 -13.67 2.68
CA ILE A 126 -14.63 -13.69 1.27
C ILE A 126 -13.36 -14.55 1.14
N LEU A 127 -12.34 -14.31 1.96
CA LEU A 127 -11.08 -15.05 1.89
C LEU A 127 -11.30 -16.55 2.20
N ASP A 128 -12.11 -16.87 3.21
CA ASP A 128 -12.47 -18.26 3.53
C ASP A 128 -13.19 -18.95 2.36
N GLN A 129 -14.06 -18.22 1.64
CA GLN A 129 -14.72 -18.75 0.45
C GLN A 129 -13.70 -19.16 -0.63
N TYR A 130 -12.71 -18.31 -0.91
CA TYR A 130 -11.66 -18.63 -1.91
C TYR A 130 -10.70 -19.71 -1.42
N GLU A 131 -10.39 -19.79 -0.12
CA GLU A 131 -9.63 -20.91 0.45
C GLU A 131 -10.37 -22.24 0.22
N GLN A 132 -11.68 -22.28 0.45
CA GLN A 132 -12.50 -23.49 0.28
C GLN A 132 -12.74 -23.88 -1.19
N GLN A 133 -13.03 -22.90 -2.06
CA GLN A 133 -13.44 -23.15 -3.44
C GLN A 133 -12.27 -23.29 -4.41
N GLN A 134 -11.20 -22.53 -4.19
CA GLN A 134 -10.06 -22.42 -5.11
C GLN A 134 -8.75 -22.97 -4.53
N GLY A 135 -8.75 -23.41 -3.26
CA GLY A 135 -7.54 -23.92 -2.59
C GLY A 135 -6.48 -22.86 -2.32
N MET A 136 -6.86 -21.57 -2.36
CA MET A 136 -5.97 -20.44 -2.11
C MET A 136 -5.59 -20.36 -0.62
N ARG A 137 -4.49 -19.68 -0.33
CA ARG A 137 -3.95 -19.49 1.03
C ARG A 137 -3.54 -18.05 1.23
N PHE A 138 -4.09 -17.43 2.27
CA PHE A 138 -3.95 -16.00 2.55
C PHE A 138 -3.07 -15.74 3.76
N PHE A 139 -2.26 -14.67 3.69
CA PHE A 139 -1.38 -14.19 4.75
C PHE A 139 -1.47 -12.67 4.81
N ALA A 140 -1.78 -12.10 5.96
CA ALA A 140 -1.97 -10.65 6.09
C ALA A 140 -0.96 -10.03 7.06
N THR A 141 -0.65 -8.75 6.84
CA THR A 141 -0.18 -7.85 7.90
C THR A 141 -1.28 -6.81 8.18
N VAL A 142 -1.16 -6.07 9.27
CA VAL A 142 -2.07 -4.95 9.57
C VAL A 142 -1.54 -3.66 8.95
N GLY A 143 -2.45 -2.84 8.43
CA GLY A 143 -2.19 -1.43 8.14
C GLY A 143 -2.85 -0.50 9.15
N ASN A 144 -2.72 0.82 8.97
CA ASN A 144 -3.27 1.81 9.89
C ASN A 144 -4.80 1.92 9.84
N HIS A 145 -5.45 1.45 8.78
CA HIS A 145 -6.90 1.40 8.69
C HIS A 145 -7.48 0.10 9.26
N ASP A 146 -6.70 -0.99 9.27
CA ASP A 146 -7.13 -2.24 9.92
C ASP A 146 -7.13 -2.12 11.43
N ILE A 147 -6.05 -1.54 11.99
CA ILE A 147 -5.91 -1.23 13.40
C ILE A 147 -5.46 0.23 13.53
N ASN A 148 -6.42 1.15 13.70
CA ASN A 148 -6.13 2.58 13.87
C ASN A 148 -5.49 2.89 15.23
N ARG A 149 -5.91 2.16 16.27
CA ARG A 149 -5.34 2.22 17.62
C ARG A 149 -5.36 0.86 18.29
N PRO A 150 -4.49 0.62 19.28
CA PRO A 150 -4.38 -0.71 19.86
C PRO A 150 -5.66 -1.23 20.52
N GLN A 151 -6.50 -0.34 21.08
CA GLN A 151 -7.79 -0.66 21.73
C GLN A 151 -9.00 -0.53 20.78
N GLY A 152 -8.78 -0.05 19.55
CA GLY A 152 -9.82 0.38 18.63
C GLY A 152 -10.09 1.88 18.72
N ASP A 153 -10.93 2.37 17.82
CA ASP A 153 -11.25 3.78 17.70
C ASP A 153 -12.73 3.99 17.37
N ASP A 154 -13.19 5.21 17.60
CA ASP A 154 -14.49 5.66 17.12
C ASP A 154 -14.39 6.12 15.68
N SER A 155 -15.31 5.67 14.83
CA SER A 155 -15.43 6.12 13.43
C SER A 155 -16.80 6.73 13.18
N SER A 156 -16.87 7.60 12.17
CA SER A 156 -18.08 8.31 11.79
C SER A 156 -18.09 8.55 10.29
N GLU A 157 -18.98 7.87 9.58
CA GLU A 157 -19.00 7.89 8.12
C GLU A 157 -20.41 8.19 7.60
N ARG A 158 -20.51 8.90 6.47
CA ARG A 158 -21.79 9.17 5.83
C ARG A 158 -22.17 8.04 4.88
N MET A 159 -23.34 7.47 5.13
CA MET A 159 -24.00 6.50 4.24
C MET A 159 -25.03 7.21 3.37
N LEU A 160 -25.11 6.80 2.10
CA LEU A 160 -26.01 7.40 1.12
C LEU A 160 -27.47 6.96 1.35
N ASN A 161 -28.39 7.91 1.26
CA ASN A 161 -29.84 7.68 1.36
C ASN A 161 -30.48 7.53 -0.03
N ALA A 162 -31.67 6.93 -0.08
CA ALA A 162 -32.36 6.64 -1.35
C ALA A 162 -32.80 7.89 -2.13
N ASP A 163 -32.91 9.03 -1.44
CA ASP A 163 -33.24 10.36 -1.97
C ASP A 163 -31.99 11.16 -2.41
N GLY A 164 -30.80 10.55 -2.40
CA GLY A 164 -29.53 11.19 -2.71
C GLY A 164 -28.96 12.06 -1.58
N GLY A 165 -29.61 12.15 -0.43
CA GLY A 165 -29.03 12.71 0.79
C GLY A 165 -28.10 11.71 1.49
N SER A 166 -27.70 12.00 2.73
CA SER A 166 -26.88 11.07 3.51
C SER A 166 -27.26 11.04 4.99
N THR A 167 -26.92 9.93 5.64
CA THR A 167 -27.05 9.71 7.08
C THR A 167 -25.67 9.45 7.66
N MET A 168 -25.29 10.19 8.70
CA MET A 168 -24.05 9.93 9.43
C MET A 168 -24.27 8.70 10.33
N LEU A 169 -23.45 7.68 10.18
CA LEU A 169 -23.35 6.58 11.13
C LEU A 169 -22.13 6.83 12.01
N SER A 170 -22.26 6.69 13.33
CA SER A 170 -21.16 6.95 14.27
C SER A 170 -21.20 6.01 15.47
N SER A 171 -20.04 5.65 16.02
CA SER A 171 -19.97 4.99 17.33
C SER A 171 -20.17 5.97 18.50
N LYS A 172 -20.19 7.28 18.22
CA LYS A 172 -20.34 8.35 19.21
C LYS A 172 -21.58 9.20 18.96
N SER A 173 -22.22 9.62 20.05
CA SER A 173 -23.41 10.49 20.00
C SER A 173 -23.10 11.98 19.86
N ASN A 174 -21.89 12.42 20.18
CA ASN A 174 -21.50 13.83 20.18
C ASN A 174 -20.79 14.29 18.88
N VAL A 175 -21.08 13.63 17.76
CA VAL A 175 -20.51 13.96 16.45
C VAL A 175 -21.37 14.99 15.73
N LYS A 176 -20.71 15.96 15.07
CA LYS A 176 -21.41 16.93 14.21
C LYS A 176 -21.74 16.25 12.88
N PRO A 177 -23.03 16.13 12.48
CA PRO A 177 -23.41 15.43 11.25
C PRO A 177 -23.00 16.18 9.97
N GLY A 178 -22.63 17.47 10.07
CA GLY A 178 -22.26 18.28 8.92
C GLY A 178 -23.46 18.47 7.98
N ASP A 179 -23.29 18.02 6.74
CA ASP A 179 -24.31 18.03 5.68
C ASP A 179 -25.23 16.79 5.67
N ALA A 180 -25.00 15.82 6.57
CA ALA A 180 -25.89 14.66 6.70
C ALA A 180 -27.27 15.06 7.28
N GLN A 181 -28.32 14.43 6.77
CA GLN A 181 -29.72 14.69 7.16
C GLN A 181 -30.06 14.16 8.55
N SER A 182 -29.37 13.10 8.98
CA SER A 182 -29.59 12.47 10.28
C SER A 182 -28.31 11.81 10.82
N LEU A 183 -28.33 11.44 12.09
CA LEU A 183 -27.26 10.72 12.79
C LEU A 183 -27.84 9.42 13.38
N ILE A 184 -27.21 8.29 13.07
CA ILE A 184 -27.44 7.00 13.72
C ILE A 184 -26.20 6.69 14.56
N VAL A 185 -26.43 6.49 15.87
CA VAL A 185 -25.37 6.08 16.79
C VAL A 185 -25.42 4.57 16.94
N THR A 186 -24.36 3.87 16.55
CA THR A 186 -24.28 2.41 16.60
C THR A 186 -22.87 1.93 16.95
N PRO A 187 -22.72 0.91 17.82
CA PRO A 187 -21.43 0.30 18.09
C PRO A 187 -20.81 -0.39 16.87
N THR A 188 -21.57 -0.71 15.82
CA THR A 188 -21.03 -1.36 14.62
C THR A 188 -20.06 -0.47 13.83
N MET A 189 -20.07 0.85 14.08
CA MET A 189 -19.11 1.79 13.52
C MET A 189 -17.79 1.86 14.29
N GLN A 190 -17.67 1.18 15.42
CA GLN A 190 -16.42 1.18 16.17
C GLN A 190 -15.35 0.41 15.39
N ALA A 191 -14.22 1.07 15.13
CA ALA A 191 -13.03 0.44 14.58
C ALA A 191 -12.39 -0.47 15.63
N LEU A 192 -11.98 -1.68 15.24
CA LEU A 192 -11.46 -2.69 16.14
C LEU A 192 -9.99 -2.43 16.52
N GLY A 193 -9.64 -2.79 17.75
CA GLY A 193 -8.26 -2.87 18.23
C GLY A 193 -7.63 -4.22 17.93
N TYR A 194 -6.38 -4.43 18.35
CA TYR A 194 -5.68 -5.71 18.10
C TYR A 194 -6.40 -6.91 18.72
N ASP A 195 -6.94 -6.73 19.92
CA ASP A 195 -7.59 -7.78 20.72
C ASP A 195 -8.87 -8.30 20.07
N ARG A 196 -9.58 -7.46 19.33
CA ARG A 196 -10.84 -7.81 18.64
C ARG A 196 -10.68 -8.01 17.13
N GLY A 197 -9.79 -7.24 16.49
CA GLY A 197 -9.56 -7.29 15.04
C GLY A 197 -8.77 -8.53 14.61
N LEU A 198 -7.65 -8.83 15.26
CA LEU A 198 -6.81 -9.97 14.87
C LEU A 198 -7.54 -11.32 14.94
N PRO A 199 -8.35 -11.63 15.97
CA PRO A 199 -9.09 -12.89 16.03
C PRO A 199 -10.06 -13.13 14.86
N LEU A 200 -10.61 -12.07 14.26
CA LEU A 200 -11.47 -12.19 13.07
C LEU A 200 -10.67 -12.61 11.83
N MET A 201 -9.40 -12.20 11.76
CA MET A 201 -8.46 -12.53 10.68
C MET A 201 -7.55 -13.72 11.03
N LYS A 202 -7.88 -14.51 12.07
CA LYS A 202 -6.95 -15.47 12.69
C LYS A 202 -6.34 -16.50 11.75
N ARG A 203 -7.07 -16.89 10.69
CA ARG A 203 -6.67 -17.95 9.75
C ARG A 203 -5.61 -17.48 8.75
N PHE A 204 -5.36 -16.18 8.66
CA PHE A 204 -4.56 -15.55 7.61
C PHE A 204 -3.16 -15.17 8.10
N GLY A 205 -2.50 -16.10 8.79
CA GLY A 205 -1.12 -16.00 9.26
C GLY A 205 -0.93 -15.48 10.69
N PHE A 206 -1.83 -14.64 11.20
CA PHE A 206 -1.69 -14.01 12.52
C PHE A 206 -1.67 -14.96 13.73
N PHE A 207 -2.15 -16.20 13.58
CA PHE A 207 -2.19 -17.23 14.62
C PHE A 207 -1.72 -18.57 14.06
N LYS A 208 -1.36 -19.49 14.96
CA LYS A 208 -0.95 -20.85 14.60
C LYS A 208 -2.10 -21.56 13.87
N ARG A 209 -1.72 -22.41 12.90
CA ARG A 209 -2.61 -23.39 12.27
C ARG A 209 -1.90 -24.74 12.24
N GLU A 210 -2.69 -25.82 12.31
CA GLU A 210 -2.16 -27.19 12.32
C GLU A 210 -1.42 -27.56 11.03
N ASP A 211 -1.74 -26.89 9.93
CA ASP A 211 -1.15 -27.13 8.62
C ASP A 211 0.10 -26.28 8.34
N PHE A 212 0.54 -25.44 9.29
CA PHE A 212 1.82 -24.75 9.21
C PHE A 212 2.96 -25.66 9.70
N LEU A 213 4.05 -25.72 8.93
CA LEU A 213 5.25 -26.48 9.32
C LEU A 213 6.06 -25.75 10.38
N HIS A 214 5.98 -24.41 10.37
CA HIS A 214 6.61 -23.53 11.35
C HIS A 214 5.74 -22.30 11.54
N TRP A 215 5.67 -21.81 12.77
CA TRP A 215 5.04 -20.53 13.10
C TRP A 215 5.68 -19.95 14.36
N GLU A 216 6.07 -18.68 14.32
CA GLU A 216 6.59 -17.95 15.48
C GLU A 216 6.30 -16.45 15.38
N THR A 217 6.50 -15.75 16.49
CA THR A 217 6.48 -14.29 16.62
C THR A 217 7.83 -13.81 17.18
N PRO A 218 8.08 -12.50 17.27
CA PRO A 218 9.23 -11.99 18.01
C PRO A 218 9.31 -12.43 19.49
N PHE A 219 8.18 -12.90 20.05
CA PHE A 219 8.02 -13.27 21.46
C PHE A 219 8.03 -14.79 21.68
N GLY A 220 8.37 -15.57 20.65
CA GLY A 220 8.35 -17.03 20.68
C GLY A 220 7.17 -17.62 19.91
N ASP A 221 6.78 -18.84 20.26
CA ASP A 221 5.81 -19.62 19.50
C ASP A 221 4.38 -19.55 20.05
N SER A 222 4.10 -18.77 21.09
CA SER A 222 2.72 -18.62 21.58
C SER A 222 1.92 -17.69 20.67
N ASP A 223 0.73 -18.11 20.25
CA ASP A 223 -0.22 -17.27 19.50
C ASP A 223 -1.18 -16.47 20.39
N ALA A 224 -1.22 -16.77 21.69
CA ALA A 224 -1.92 -15.98 22.70
C ALA A 224 -1.45 -14.50 22.72
N LEU A 225 -2.39 -13.56 22.54
CA LEU A 225 -2.10 -12.14 22.35
C LEU A 225 -1.42 -11.49 23.57
N GLU A 226 -1.73 -11.95 24.78
CA GLU A 226 -1.13 -11.48 26.04
C GLU A 226 0.36 -11.82 26.15
N LYS A 227 0.86 -12.80 25.37
CA LYS A 227 2.29 -13.15 25.33
C LYS A 227 3.03 -12.48 24.17
N ARG A 228 2.34 -11.64 23.39
CA ARG A 228 2.85 -10.97 22.20
C ARG A 228 2.80 -9.45 22.36
N GLN A 229 3.13 -8.99 23.55
CA GLN A 229 3.06 -7.57 23.91
C GLN A 229 4.46 -7.03 24.20
N TYR A 230 4.65 -5.75 23.88
CA TYR A 230 5.83 -5.00 24.26
C TYR A 230 5.43 -3.76 25.07
N PRO A 231 6.24 -3.32 26.03
CA PRO A 231 6.00 -2.09 26.75
C PRO A 231 6.34 -0.89 25.85
N ALA A 232 5.36 -0.04 25.58
CA ALA A 232 5.56 1.27 24.97
C ALA A 232 5.55 2.36 26.04
N HIS A 233 6.34 3.42 25.87
CA HIS A 233 6.52 4.47 26.87
C HIS A 233 6.22 5.86 26.31
N SER A 234 5.74 6.77 27.16
CA SER A 234 5.72 8.20 26.81
C SER A 234 7.15 8.76 26.78
N PRO A 235 7.43 9.83 26.00
CA PRO A 235 8.74 10.47 25.96
C PRO A 235 9.31 10.89 27.32
N ASP A 236 8.47 11.25 28.29
CA ASP A 236 8.89 11.60 29.66
C ASP A 236 9.00 10.39 30.61
N GLY A 237 8.69 9.18 30.14
CA GLY A 237 8.68 7.95 30.92
C GLY A 237 7.55 7.83 31.94
N ALA A 238 6.64 8.80 32.03
CA ALA A 238 5.57 8.82 33.03
C ALA A 238 4.45 7.79 32.74
N LYS A 239 4.32 7.34 31.49
CA LYS A 239 3.37 6.33 31.06
C LYS A 239 4.09 5.12 30.48
N GLN A 240 3.53 3.95 30.76
CA GLN A 240 3.89 2.69 30.10
C GLN A 240 2.60 1.93 29.80
N TRP A 241 2.40 1.54 28.54
CA TRP A 241 1.28 0.68 28.13
C TRP A 241 1.80 -0.49 27.31
N ASP A 242 1.29 -1.68 27.60
CA ASP A 242 1.60 -2.86 26.81
C ASP A 242 0.79 -2.85 25.51
N ILE A 243 1.45 -3.04 24.38
CA ILE A 243 0.84 -3.02 23.04
C ILE A 243 1.09 -4.37 22.39
N VAL A 244 0.03 -4.97 21.83
CA VAL A 244 0.13 -6.20 21.04
C VAL A 244 0.89 -5.90 19.74
N ASP A 245 1.77 -6.81 19.36
CA ASP A 245 2.41 -6.81 18.05
C ASP A 245 1.84 -7.94 17.17
N ALA A 246 1.53 -7.60 15.92
CA ALA A 246 0.94 -8.54 14.96
C ALA A 246 1.97 -9.25 14.05
N SER A 247 3.28 -9.07 14.26
CA SER A 247 4.32 -9.70 13.44
C SER A 247 4.40 -11.21 13.65
N TYR A 248 4.67 -11.94 12.56
CA TYR A 248 4.86 -13.38 12.59
C TYR A 248 5.74 -13.87 11.44
N LEU A 249 6.34 -15.03 11.64
CA LEU A 249 6.98 -15.84 10.61
C LEU A 249 6.18 -17.13 10.45
N VAL A 250 5.93 -17.56 9.22
CA VAL A 250 5.22 -18.81 8.92
C VAL A 250 5.86 -19.60 7.78
N GLU A 251 5.84 -20.92 7.89
CA GLU A 251 6.17 -21.86 6.83
C GLU A 251 4.92 -22.66 6.40
N PRO A 252 4.20 -22.21 5.36
CA PRO A 252 2.97 -22.88 4.93
C PRO A 252 3.20 -24.09 4.02
N GLU A 253 4.41 -24.25 3.50
CA GLU A 253 4.85 -25.44 2.76
C GLU A 253 6.38 -25.52 2.78
N PRO A 254 6.98 -26.71 2.55
CA PRO A 254 8.41 -26.89 2.71
C PRO A 254 9.22 -25.89 1.87
N GLY A 255 10.11 -25.16 2.54
CA GLY A 255 11.05 -24.25 1.91
C GLY A 255 10.54 -22.82 1.67
N LEU A 256 9.26 -22.51 1.93
CA LEU A 256 8.73 -21.15 1.81
C LEU A 256 8.54 -20.52 3.19
N TRP A 257 9.22 -19.42 3.45
CA TRP A 257 8.99 -18.58 4.63
C TRP A 257 8.36 -17.26 4.25
N LEU A 258 7.28 -16.89 4.96
CA LEU A 258 6.63 -15.60 4.86
C LEU A 258 6.83 -14.86 6.19
N LEU A 259 7.48 -13.70 6.14
CA LEU A 259 7.75 -12.84 7.29
C LEU A 259 6.88 -11.58 7.19
N SER A 260 5.86 -11.53 8.04
CA SER A 260 4.97 -10.39 8.23
C SER A 260 5.50 -9.52 9.36
N ILE A 261 5.69 -8.22 9.09
CA ILE A 261 6.13 -7.24 10.09
C ILE A 261 4.99 -6.24 10.32
N ASP A 262 4.56 -6.13 11.58
CA ASP A 262 3.65 -5.10 12.05
C ASP A 262 4.42 -3.80 12.27
N ALA A 263 4.39 -2.94 11.27
CA ALA A 263 5.01 -1.62 11.31
C ALA A 263 4.03 -0.51 11.75
N ASN A 264 2.84 -0.83 12.28
CA ASN A 264 2.04 0.16 12.99
C ASN A 264 2.73 0.53 14.30
N VAL A 265 2.95 1.83 14.49
CA VAL A 265 3.57 2.37 15.70
C VAL A 265 2.70 3.46 16.29
N TYR A 266 2.26 3.24 17.53
CA TYR A 266 1.42 4.16 18.30
C TYR A 266 2.27 4.77 19.42
N GLN A 267 2.83 5.96 19.18
CA GLN A 267 3.69 6.61 20.17
C GLN A 267 2.83 7.22 21.27
N ILE A 268 3.12 6.88 22.52
CA ILE A 268 2.36 7.39 23.67
C ILE A 268 2.69 8.87 23.86
N LYS A 269 1.66 9.72 24.01
CA LYS A 269 1.87 11.15 24.30
C LYS A 269 1.99 11.41 25.80
N ASN A 270 2.82 12.40 26.14
CA ASN A 270 2.86 12.99 27.49
C ASN A 270 1.49 13.60 27.86
N GLY A 271 1.31 13.95 29.13
CA GLY A 271 0.10 14.65 29.60
C GLY A 271 -0.98 13.72 30.18
N PRO A 272 -2.22 14.19 30.39
CA PRO A 272 -3.19 13.48 31.22
C PRO A 272 -3.98 12.37 30.49
N ASP A 273 -3.91 12.29 29.17
CA ASP A 273 -4.70 11.33 28.38
C ASP A 273 -4.41 9.87 28.77
N THR A 274 -5.48 9.08 28.86
CA THR A 274 -5.42 7.66 29.21
C THR A 274 -5.22 6.78 27.98
N ARG A 275 -5.01 5.47 28.21
CA ARG A 275 -4.84 4.45 27.17
C ARG A 275 -6.02 4.41 26.19
N ASP A 276 -7.23 4.63 26.68
CA ASP A 276 -8.45 4.56 25.85
C ASP A 276 -8.79 5.90 25.18
N SER A 277 -8.02 6.95 25.45
CA SER A 277 -8.29 8.30 24.94
C SER A 277 -7.70 8.51 23.56
N ILE A 278 -8.44 9.17 22.66
CA ILE A 278 -7.96 9.59 21.32
C ILE A 278 -6.63 10.36 21.42
N GLY A 279 -6.51 11.24 22.44
CA GLY A 279 -5.31 12.04 22.67
C GLY A 279 -4.09 11.25 23.15
N GLY A 280 -4.27 10.01 23.63
CA GLY A 280 -3.21 9.22 24.28
C GLY A 280 -2.08 8.79 23.37
N TYR A 281 -2.31 8.70 22.06
CA TYR A 281 -1.36 8.22 21.07
C TYR A 281 -1.13 9.21 19.92
N SER A 282 0.00 9.11 19.23
CA SER A 282 0.16 9.61 17.86
C SER A 282 -0.72 8.79 16.89
N THR A 283 -1.03 9.38 15.73
CA THR A 283 -1.59 8.62 14.61
C THR A 283 -0.51 7.70 14.03
N SER A 284 -0.87 6.44 13.73
CA SER A 284 0.03 5.47 13.11
C SER A 284 0.30 5.75 11.63
N SER A 285 -0.58 6.51 10.97
CA SER A 285 -0.51 6.76 9.52
C SER A 285 0.76 7.47 9.05
N ASP A 286 1.50 8.15 9.93
CA ASP A 286 2.71 8.90 9.56
C ASP A 286 3.99 8.37 10.25
N THR A 287 3.90 7.32 11.06
CA THR A 287 5.02 6.85 11.92
C THR A 287 5.84 5.74 11.27
N GLY A 288 5.18 4.61 10.95
CA GLY A 288 5.76 3.48 10.23
C GLY A 288 7.16 3.06 10.70
N TRP A 289 8.02 2.71 9.74
CA TRP A 289 9.39 2.29 10.00
C TRP A 289 10.28 3.34 10.67
N ASN A 290 10.00 4.63 10.42
CA ASN A 290 10.76 5.73 11.01
C ASN A 290 10.69 5.72 12.54
N ALA A 291 9.54 5.36 13.11
CA ALA A 291 9.34 5.22 14.54
C ALA A 291 9.63 3.80 15.04
N LEU A 292 9.43 2.77 14.20
CA LEU A 292 9.70 1.37 14.56
C LEU A 292 11.11 1.15 15.10
N LEU A 293 12.11 1.83 14.52
CA LEU A 293 13.51 1.73 14.95
C LEU A 293 13.70 2.00 16.45
N THR A 294 12.95 2.94 17.02
CA THR A 294 13.08 3.34 18.42
C THR A 294 12.00 2.72 19.30
N GLU A 295 10.78 2.58 18.79
CA GLU A 295 9.60 2.16 19.58
C GLU A 295 9.45 0.63 19.65
N LYS A 296 10.04 -0.12 18.71
CA LYS A 296 10.02 -1.59 18.67
C LYS A 296 11.44 -2.17 18.52
N PRO A 297 12.35 -1.94 19.49
CA PRO A 297 13.77 -2.29 19.35
C PRO A 297 14.05 -3.80 19.24
N PHE A 298 13.08 -4.65 19.59
CA PHE A 298 13.17 -6.11 19.43
C PHE A 298 13.02 -6.57 17.97
N MET A 299 12.46 -5.73 17.09
CA MET A 299 12.03 -6.14 15.76
C MET A 299 13.22 -6.51 14.85
N LEU A 300 14.16 -5.60 14.63
CA LEU A 300 15.30 -5.85 13.74
C LEU A 300 16.24 -6.97 14.23
N PRO A 301 16.52 -7.13 15.53
CA PRO A 301 17.22 -8.31 16.03
C PRO A 301 16.52 -9.63 15.71
N TRP A 302 15.19 -9.68 15.84
CA TRP A 302 14.40 -10.86 15.47
C TRP A 302 14.45 -11.11 13.97
N VAL A 303 14.20 -10.08 13.14
CA VAL A 303 14.29 -10.17 11.68
C VAL A 303 15.67 -10.68 11.25
N LYS A 304 16.75 -10.17 11.84
CA LYS A 304 18.12 -10.62 11.57
C LYS A 304 18.31 -12.11 11.87
N SER A 305 17.72 -12.60 12.97
CA SER A 305 17.71 -14.03 13.30
C SER A 305 16.91 -14.85 12.27
N VAL A 306 15.74 -14.36 11.84
CA VAL A 306 14.92 -15.01 10.80
C VAL A 306 15.69 -15.11 9.48
N VAL A 307 16.26 -14.00 9.00
CA VAL A 307 17.04 -13.97 7.75
C VAL A 307 18.23 -14.93 7.79
N ARG A 308 18.96 -14.95 8.91
CA ARG A 308 20.08 -15.89 9.11
C ARG A 308 19.59 -17.35 9.04
N ARG A 309 18.53 -17.70 9.78
CA ARG A 309 17.99 -19.07 9.80
C ARG A 309 17.42 -19.47 8.43
N ALA A 310 16.79 -18.55 7.70
CA ALA A 310 16.30 -18.81 6.36
C ALA A 310 17.45 -19.24 5.43
N LYS A 311 18.60 -18.55 5.50
CA LYS A 311 19.80 -18.92 4.73
C LYS A 311 20.38 -20.27 5.14
N GLU A 312 20.52 -20.51 6.44
CA GLU A 312 21.05 -21.78 6.99
C GLU A 312 20.17 -22.99 6.64
N GLN A 313 18.85 -22.77 6.54
CA GLN A 313 17.87 -23.81 6.25
C GLN A 313 17.42 -23.82 4.78
N HIS A 314 18.08 -23.04 3.92
CA HIS A 314 17.77 -22.93 2.49
C HIS A 314 16.29 -22.60 2.19
N LYS A 315 15.70 -21.70 2.98
CA LYS A 315 14.33 -21.21 2.81
C LYS A 315 14.30 -20.04 1.84
N GLN A 316 13.32 -20.02 0.94
CA GLN A 316 12.93 -18.81 0.22
C GLN A 316 12.13 -17.92 1.17
N LEU A 317 12.61 -16.72 1.44
CA LEU A 317 12.02 -15.79 2.40
C LEU A 317 11.39 -14.59 1.68
N LEU A 318 10.09 -14.41 1.82
CA LEU A 318 9.37 -13.20 1.39
C LEU A 318 9.06 -12.35 2.64
N ILE A 319 9.48 -11.09 2.62
CA ILE A 319 9.31 -10.14 3.73
C ILE A 319 8.36 -9.04 3.31
N PHE A 320 7.36 -8.74 4.15
CA PHE A 320 6.39 -7.70 3.86
C PHE A 320 5.93 -6.98 5.14
N SER A 321 5.58 -5.71 4.98
CA SER A 321 4.93 -4.88 5.98
C SER A 321 4.04 -3.86 5.28
N HIS A 322 3.21 -3.13 6.03
CA HIS A 322 2.34 -2.15 5.39
C HIS A 322 3.10 -0.90 4.90
N TYR A 323 4.06 -0.41 5.67
CA TYR A 323 4.77 0.84 5.36
C TYR A 323 5.98 0.60 4.47
N PRO A 324 6.33 1.54 3.58
CA PRO A 324 7.55 1.45 2.78
C PRO A 324 8.79 1.48 3.69
N LEU A 325 9.86 0.84 3.21
CA LEU A 325 11.13 0.74 3.91
C LEU A 325 12.22 1.67 3.32
N VAL A 326 11.97 2.17 2.11
CA VAL A 326 12.87 3.04 1.33
C VAL A 326 12.09 4.24 0.83
N ASP A 327 12.80 5.32 0.46
CA ASP A 327 12.24 6.45 -0.29
C ASP A 327 11.43 5.97 -1.51
N PHE A 328 10.27 6.59 -1.71
CA PHE A 328 9.29 6.33 -2.76
C PHE A 328 8.99 7.60 -3.58
N LEU A 329 9.74 8.68 -3.34
CA LEU A 329 9.64 9.95 -4.05
C LEU A 329 10.75 10.09 -5.09
N ASP A 330 11.34 8.99 -5.56
CA ASP A 330 12.34 8.94 -6.63
C ASP A 330 13.52 9.89 -6.46
N GLY A 331 13.98 10.06 -5.21
CA GLY A 331 15.08 10.98 -4.86
C GLY A 331 14.70 12.46 -4.96
N THR A 332 13.42 12.78 -5.12
CA THR A 332 12.92 14.16 -5.24
C THR A 332 12.57 14.81 -3.90
N VAL A 333 12.72 14.08 -2.78
CA VAL A 333 12.39 14.50 -1.40
C VAL A 333 12.77 15.95 -1.10
N GLU A 334 14.00 16.37 -1.40
CA GLU A 334 14.46 17.74 -1.09
C GLU A 334 13.80 18.80 -1.97
N ASN A 335 13.55 18.50 -3.26
CA ASN A 335 12.82 19.42 -4.14
C ASN A 335 11.34 19.51 -3.73
N GLU A 336 10.72 18.39 -3.36
CA GLU A 336 9.34 18.37 -2.86
C GLU A 336 9.21 19.15 -1.55
N LYS A 337 10.15 19.01 -0.61
CA LYS A 337 10.19 19.82 0.63
C LYS A 337 10.29 21.31 0.32
N GLN A 338 11.10 21.71 -0.65
CA GLN A 338 11.26 23.11 -1.03
C GLN A 338 10.00 23.68 -1.69
N LEU A 339 9.29 22.88 -2.49
CA LEU A 339 8.10 23.34 -3.22
C LEU A 339 6.81 23.28 -2.38
N PHE A 340 6.63 22.20 -1.62
CA PHE A 340 5.39 21.89 -0.90
C PHE A 340 5.50 22.04 0.63
N GLY A 341 6.71 22.23 1.16
CA GLY A 341 6.97 22.17 2.59
C GLY A 341 6.89 20.74 3.15
N THR A 342 6.74 20.61 4.47
CA THR A 342 6.62 19.30 5.15
C THR A 342 5.17 18.82 5.15
N ASN A 343 4.74 18.22 4.04
CA ASN A 343 3.43 17.58 3.89
C ASN A 343 3.43 16.11 4.40
N SER A 344 2.30 15.41 4.23
CA SER A 344 2.17 14.01 4.68
C SER A 344 3.07 13.03 3.93
N PHE A 345 3.31 13.25 2.62
CA PHE A 345 4.21 12.39 1.84
C PHE A 345 5.62 12.43 2.42
N ILE A 346 6.16 13.62 2.69
CA ILE A 346 7.49 13.79 3.30
C ILE A 346 7.59 13.12 4.67
N LYS A 347 6.54 13.19 5.50
CA LYS A 347 6.54 12.56 6.83
C LYS A 347 6.57 11.03 6.74
N ARG A 348 5.89 10.48 5.74
CA ARG A 348 5.79 9.04 5.49
C ARG A 348 7.00 8.47 4.77
N THR A 349 7.84 9.31 4.15
CA THR A 349 9.08 8.88 3.52
C THR A 349 10.05 8.29 4.56
N PRO A 350 10.47 7.02 4.39
CA PRO A 350 11.49 6.43 5.25
C PRO A 350 12.80 7.20 5.15
N ARG A 351 13.43 7.44 6.30
CA ARG A 351 14.76 8.06 6.34
C ARG A 351 15.85 7.07 5.90
N PRO A 352 16.99 7.53 5.37
CA PRO A 352 18.09 6.65 4.97
C PRO A 352 18.59 5.70 6.07
N ASP A 353 18.57 6.11 7.34
CA ASP A 353 18.97 5.25 8.47
C ASP A 353 18.05 4.03 8.63
N VAL A 354 16.76 4.14 8.31
CA VAL A 354 15.84 2.99 8.30
C VAL A 354 16.31 1.92 7.33
N ALA A 355 16.60 2.32 6.10
CA ALA A 355 17.04 1.41 5.05
C ALA A 355 18.40 0.76 5.40
N GLU A 356 19.33 1.51 6.00
CA GLU A 356 20.62 0.97 6.46
C GLU A 356 20.43 -0.08 7.57
N HIS A 357 19.60 0.19 8.58
CA HIS A 357 19.35 -0.78 9.65
C HIS A 357 18.61 -2.04 9.16
N ALA A 358 17.73 -1.89 8.17
CA ALA A 358 17.09 -3.04 7.53
C ALA A 358 18.08 -3.89 6.71
N LEU A 359 19.00 -3.24 5.99
CA LEU A 359 20.12 -3.90 5.31
C LEU A 359 21.01 -4.67 6.30
N ASP A 360 21.31 -4.08 7.46
CA ASP A 360 22.08 -4.71 8.54
C ASP A 360 21.38 -5.93 9.16
N ALA A 361 20.04 -5.94 9.14
CA ALA A 361 19.21 -7.09 9.47
C ALA A 361 19.17 -8.14 8.35
N GLY A 362 19.71 -7.81 7.17
CA GLY A 362 19.83 -8.70 6.02
C GLY A 362 18.62 -8.68 5.08
N ILE A 363 17.70 -7.72 5.23
CA ILE A 363 16.60 -7.51 4.28
C ILE A 363 17.20 -7.02 2.96
N ARG A 364 16.86 -7.69 1.86
CA ARG A 364 17.28 -7.31 0.49
C ARG A 364 16.12 -6.95 -0.42
N LEU A 365 14.97 -7.58 -0.19
CA LEU A 365 13.72 -7.34 -0.90
C LEU A 365 12.60 -7.26 0.13
N HIS A 366 11.77 -6.23 0.01
CA HIS A 366 10.63 -5.97 0.89
C HIS A 366 9.41 -5.56 0.05
N PHE A 367 8.22 -6.05 0.41
CA PHE A 367 6.95 -5.62 -0.19
C PHE A 367 6.18 -4.74 0.79
N SER A 368 5.67 -3.60 0.30
CA SER A 368 4.97 -2.57 1.08
C SER A 368 3.69 -2.11 0.41
N GLY A 369 2.88 -1.35 1.15
CA GLY A 369 1.65 -0.69 0.70
C GLY A 369 1.59 0.78 1.11
N HIS A 370 0.47 1.16 1.76
CA HIS A 370 0.22 2.40 2.50
C HIS A 370 0.04 3.67 1.65
N LEU A 371 0.85 3.82 0.60
CA LEU A 371 0.91 5.04 -0.20
C LEU A 371 0.03 5.03 -1.43
N HIS A 372 -0.50 3.86 -1.78
CA HIS A 372 -1.33 3.61 -2.96
C HIS A 372 -0.59 3.85 -4.28
N VAL A 373 0.74 3.70 -4.26
CA VAL A 373 1.61 3.89 -5.42
C VAL A 373 2.13 2.56 -5.95
N ASN A 374 2.26 2.47 -7.27
CA ASN A 374 3.01 1.44 -7.98
C ASN A 374 4.45 1.94 -8.16
N ASP A 375 5.37 1.48 -7.32
CA ASP A 375 6.74 2.00 -7.33
C ASP A 375 7.78 0.95 -6.86
N THR A 376 9.04 1.15 -7.22
CA THR A 376 10.20 0.36 -6.80
C THR A 376 11.32 1.27 -6.25
N GLY A 377 11.28 1.51 -4.95
CA GLY A 377 12.35 2.22 -4.23
C GLY A 377 13.61 1.37 -4.08
N VAL A 378 14.79 1.97 -4.29
CA VAL A 378 16.09 1.31 -4.16
C VAL A 378 17.01 2.11 -3.26
N TYR A 379 17.53 1.47 -2.21
CA TYR A 379 18.56 2.04 -1.35
C TYR A 379 19.88 1.26 -1.51
N GLN A 380 20.96 2.00 -1.78
CA GLN A 380 22.31 1.45 -1.90
C GLN A 380 23.10 1.82 -0.64
N GLY A 381 23.25 0.86 0.26
CA GLY A 381 24.02 1.00 1.50
C GLY A 381 25.39 0.36 1.42
N ALA A 382 26.18 0.46 2.48
CA ALA A 382 27.54 -0.09 2.51
C ALA A 382 27.56 -1.63 2.43
N GLN A 383 26.51 -2.29 2.92
CA GLN A 383 26.39 -3.75 2.96
C GLN A 383 25.65 -4.33 1.74
N GLY A 384 25.28 -3.52 0.76
CA GLY A 384 24.60 -3.94 -0.48
C GLY A 384 23.32 -3.17 -0.73
N THR A 385 22.40 -3.77 -1.50
CA THR A 385 21.21 -3.08 -1.99
C THR A 385 19.95 -3.61 -1.32
N LEU A 386 19.03 -2.68 -1.01
CA LEU A 386 17.68 -2.96 -0.53
C LEU A 386 16.69 -2.47 -1.58
N VAL A 387 15.79 -3.35 -2.00
CA VAL A 387 14.68 -3.02 -2.90
C VAL A 387 13.38 -3.09 -2.11
N ASN A 388 12.61 -2.00 -2.15
CA ASN A 388 11.25 -1.94 -1.65
C ASN A 388 10.27 -1.88 -2.83
N VAL A 389 9.42 -2.88 -2.94
CA VAL A 389 8.34 -2.91 -3.93
C VAL A 389 7.09 -2.33 -3.27
N ALA A 390 6.69 -1.14 -3.69
CA ALA A 390 5.42 -0.55 -3.30
C ALA A 390 4.30 -1.16 -4.16
N VAL A 391 3.35 -1.79 -3.47
CA VAL A 391 2.20 -2.45 -4.09
C VAL A 391 1.08 -1.41 -4.19
N PRO A 392 0.56 -1.13 -5.40
CA PRO A 392 -0.52 -0.18 -5.56
C PRO A 392 -1.81 -0.68 -4.89
N SER A 393 -2.72 0.24 -4.63
CA SER A 393 -4.04 -0.05 -4.04
C SER A 393 -5.01 -0.56 -5.10
N LEU A 394 -5.94 -1.44 -4.71
CA LEU A 394 -7.09 -1.76 -5.56
C LEU A 394 -8.17 -0.66 -5.55
N ALA A 395 -8.11 0.28 -4.60
CA ALA A 395 -9.08 1.35 -4.37
C ALA A 395 -8.59 2.74 -4.86
N ALA A 396 -7.44 2.81 -5.54
CA ALA A 396 -6.89 4.05 -6.08
C ALA A 396 -6.16 3.79 -7.40
N TYR A 397 -5.93 4.85 -8.18
CA TYR A 397 -5.23 4.74 -9.45
C TYR A 397 -3.72 4.50 -9.27
N PRO A 398 -3.10 3.58 -10.03
CA PRO A 398 -3.74 2.57 -10.88
C PRO A 398 -4.17 1.33 -10.07
N PRO A 399 -5.37 0.76 -10.30
CA PRO A 399 -5.78 -0.46 -9.61
C PRO A 399 -4.96 -1.65 -10.08
N ALA A 400 -4.07 -2.15 -9.23
CA ALA A 400 -3.20 -3.26 -9.59
C ALA A 400 -2.72 -4.06 -8.36
N MET A 401 -2.13 -5.22 -8.62
CA MET A 401 -1.46 -6.06 -7.62
C MET A 401 -0.12 -6.58 -8.15
N LYS A 402 0.76 -7.05 -7.28
CA LYS A 402 2.06 -7.62 -7.66
C LYS A 402 2.00 -9.15 -7.69
N LEU A 403 2.75 -9.75 -8.61
CA LEU A 403 3.00 -11.18 -8.67
C LEU A 403 4.49 -11.41 -8.53
N ALA A 404 4.92 -12.02 -7.42
CA ALA A 404 6.29 -12.40 -7.15
C ALA A 404 6.50 -13.88 -7.51
N THR A 405 7.32 -14.14 -8.51
CA THR A 405 7.73 -15.48 -8.93
C THR A 405 9.10 -15.78 -8.32
N LEU A 406 9.12 -16.64 -7.30
CA LEU A 406 10.31 -17.00 -6.54
C LEU A 406 11.10 -18.11 -7.25
N HIS A 407 12.32 -17.78 -7.66
CA HIS A 407 13.34 -18.72 -8.15
C HIS A 407 14.39 -18.99 -7.06
N ALA A 408 15.35 -19.86 -7.35
CA ALA A 408 16.43 -20.19 -6.40
C ALA A 408 17.36 -19.00 -6.10
N ASP A 409 17.57 -18.10 -7.07
CA ASP A 409 18.57 -17.04 -7.04
C ASP A 409 18.00 -15.62 -7.29
N ARG A 410 16.69 -15.51 -7.52
CA ARG A 410 16.02 -14.25 -7.86
C ARG A 410 14.52 -14.31 -7.63
N VAL A 411 13.89 -13.15 -7.70
CA VAL A 411 12.45 -12.97 -7.73
C VAL A 411 12.08 -12.16 -8.97
N ASP A 412 11.24 -12.71 -9.84
CA ASP A 412 10.65 -11.96 -10.95
C ASP A 412 9.34 -11.33 -10.46
N ILE A 413 9.16 -10.04 -10.71
CA ILE A 413 8.02 -9.25 -10.24
C ILE A 413 7.26 -8.74 -11.47
N ASP A 414 5.98 -9.10 -11.56
CA ASP A 414 5.03 -8.54 -12.52
C ASP A 414 3.98 -7.71 -11.78
N THR A 415 3.49 -6.65 -12.42
CA THR A 415 2.33 -5.88 -11.97
C THR A 415 1.12 -6.22 -12.82
N LEU A 416 0.08 -6.77 -12.18
CA LEU A 416 -1.16 -7.11 -12.84
C LEU A 416 -2.19 -5.99 -12.60
N VAL A 417 -2.50 -5.24 -13.67
CA VAL A 417 -3.48 -4.16 -13.64
C VAL A 417 -4.89 -4.73 -13.73
N LEU A 418 -5.75 -4.30 -12.81
CA LEU A 418 -7.15 -4.69 -12.73
C LEU A 418 -8.04 -3.68 -13.47
N ARG A 419 -8.35 -3.97 -14.74
CA ARG A 419 -9.27 -3.15 -15.56
C ARG A 419 -10.70 -3.66 -15.49
N ASP A 420 -10.86 -4.95 -15.71
CA ASP A 420 -12.17 -5.61 -15.77
C ASP A 420 -12.64 -5.99 -14.36
N VAL A 421 -13.40 -5.10 -13.72
CA VAL A 421 -14.06 -5.37 -12.43
C VAL A 421 -15.57 -5.50 -12.66
N PRO A 422 -16.12 -6.73 -12.62
CA PRO A 422 -17.55 -6.92 -12.79
C PRO A 422 -18.35 -6.14 -11.75
N ASN A 423 -19.39 -5.43 -12.20
CA ASN A 423 -20.32 -4.66 -11.37
C ASN A 423 -19.73 -3.42 -10.66
N PHE A 424 -18.57 -2.92 -11.05
CA PHE A 424 -18.02 -1.69 -10.44
C PHE A 424 -18.97 -0.48 -10.59
N ASP A 425 -19.75 -0.43 -11.67
CA ASP A 425 -20.71 0.61 -12.01
C ASP A 425 -22.10 0.40 -11.36
N ARG A 426 -22.29 -0.70 -10.61
CA ARG A 426 -23.58 -1.07 -9.98
C ARG A 426 -24.14 0.01 -9.08
N LEU A 427 -23.28 0.83 -8.49
CA LEU A 427 -23.65 1.88 -7.54
C LEU A 427 -23.94 3.23 -8.21
N PHE A 428 -23.61 3.39 -9.49
CA PHE A 428 -23.76 4.66 -10.22
C PHE A 428 -25.19 5.21 -10.21
N PRO A 429 -26.27 4.39 -10.31
CA PRO A 429 -27.64 4.91 -10.21
C PRO A 429 -27.91 5.65 -8.89
N PHE A 430 -27.29 5.23 -7.78
CA PHE A 430 -27.43 5.92 -6.49
C PHE A 430 -26.61 7.21 -6.46
N TYR A 431 -25.37 7.20 -6.96
CA TYR A 431 -24.55 8.41 -7.06
C TYR A 431 -25.16 9.47 -7.99
N ARG A 432 -25.82 9.08 -9.08
CA ARG A 432 -26.53 10.04 -9.95
C ARG A 432 -27.63 10.79 -9.18
N LYS A 433 -28.30 10.15 -8.23
CA LYS A 433 -29.27 10.82 -7.34
C LYS A 433 -28.58 11.77 -6.37
N GLU A 434 -27.44 11.36 -5.82
CA GLU A 434 -26.60 12.22 -4.97
C GLU A 434 -26.19 13.50 -5.73
N LEU A 435 -25.64 13.35 -6.94
CA LEU A 435 -25.21 14.48 -7.76
C LEU A 435 -26.36 15.37 -8.20
N ALA A 436 -27.51 14.80 -8.56
CA ALA A 436 -28.71 15.57 -8.90
C ALA A 436 -29.19 16.42 -7.71
N ARG A 437 -28.95 15.96 -6.47
CA ARG A 437 -29.30 16.67 -5.25
C ARG A 437 -28.25 17.71 -4.85
N SER A 438 -26.97 17.34 -4.87
CA SER A 438 -25.87 18.16 -4.37
C SER A 438 -25.43 19.24 -5.36
N GLY A 439 -25.59 18.98 -6.67
CA GLY A 439 -25.08 19.84 -7.74
C GLY A 439 -23.56 19.83 -7.85
N GLU A 440 -22.86 18.86 -7.24
CA GLU A 440 -21.41 18.82 -7.25
C GLU A 440 -20.84 18.60 -8.66
N PRO A 441 -19.90 19.45 -9.13
CA PRO A 441 -19.36 19.37 -10.47
C PRO A 441 -18.26 18.31 -10.55
N LEU A 442 -18.64 17.02 -10.48
CA LEU A 442 -17.71 15.89 -10.52
C LEU A 442 -17.36 15.41 -11.93
N GLY A 443 -17.80 16.14 -12.96
CA GLY A 443 -17.51 15.82 -14.36
C GLY A 443 -18.02 14.45 -14.76
N ASP A 444 -17.19 13.70 -15.49
CA ASP A 444 -17.55 12.43 -16.13
C ASP A 444 -17.21 11.18 -15.30
N ILE A 445 -16.97 11.31 -13.99
CA ILE A 445 -16.61 10.16 -13.14
C ILE A 445 -17.63 9.02 -13.18
N LEU A 446 -18.91 9.26 -13.52
CA LEU A 446 -19.94 8.22 -13.67
C LEU A 446 -20.14 7.73 -15.11
N ASN A 447 -19.33 8.20 -16.06
CA ASN A 447 -19.43 7.89 -17.48
C ASN A 447 -18.12 7.24 -17.98
N THR A 448 -17.66 6.22 -17.28
CA THR A 448 -16.34 5.59 -17.48
C THR A 448 -16.45 4.26 -18.21
N ARG A 449 -15.40 3.88 -18.93
CA ARG A 449 -15.37 2.66 -19.77
C ARG A 449 -15.18 1.37 -18.96
N ASP A 450 -14.29 1.42 -17.99
CA ASP A 450 -13.90 0.32 -17.11
C ASP A 450 -13.52 0.87 -15.72
N TYR A 451 -13.11 -0.02 -14.81
CA TYR A 451 -12.74 0.36 -13.45
C TYR A 451 -11.46 1.21 -13.38
N TYR A 452 -10.51 0.96 -14.29
CA TYR A 452 -9.28 1.73 -14.39
C TYR A 452 -9.57 3.18 -14.80
N ASP A 453 -10.45 3.36 -15.79
CA ASP A 453 -10.92 4.66 -16.25
C ASP A 453 -11.67 5.40 -15.13
N PHE A 454 -12.46 4.70 -14.31
CA PHE A 454 -13.10 5.27 -13.12
C PHE A 454 -12.09 5.84 -12.12
N LEU A 455 -11.06 5.07 -11.78
CA LEU A 455 -10.03 5.52 -10.84
C LEU A 455 -9.12 6.60 -11.41
N TYR A 456 -8.89 6.62 -12.73
CA TYR A 456 -8.22 7.74 -13.39
C TYR A 456 -9.01 9.05 -13.23
N HIS A 457 -10.33 9.01 -13.44
CA HIS A 457 -11.20 10.18 -13.21
C HIS A 457 -11.22 10.60 -11.74
N HIS A 458 -11.22 9.65 -10.80
CA HIS A 458 -11.07 9.91 -9.38
C HIS A 458 -9.76 10.63 -9.04
N LEU A 459 -8.61 10.17 -9.58
CA LEU A 459 -7.33 10.84 -9.41
C LEU A 459 -7.36 12.27 -9.97
N ALA A 460 -7.93 12.47 -11.16
CA ALA A 460 -8.05 13.81 -11.76
C ALA A 460 -8.89 14.75 -10.88
N LEU A 461 -9.95 14.26 -10.23
CA LEU A 461 -10.70 15.02 -9.24
C LEU A 461 -9.89 15.31 -7.98
N LEU A 462 -9.11 14.34 -7.47
CA LEU A 462 -8.25 14.55 -6.32
C LEU A 462 -7.21 15.64 -6.54
N VAL A 463 -6.58 15.65 -7.73
CA VAL A 463 -5.64 16.71 -8.11
C VAL A 463 -6.30 18.08 -7.97
N ARG A 464 -7.48 18.25 -8.57
CA ARG A 464 -8.19 19.54 -8.62
C ARG A 464 -8.78 19.96 -7.28
N GLN A 465 -9.39 19.02 -6.57
CA GLN A 465 -10.24 19.33 -5.41
C GLN A 465 -9.51 19.19 -4.09
N ARG A 466 -8.46 18.35 -4.02
CA ARG A 466 -7.74 18.04 -2.79
C ARG A 466 -6.28 18.50 -2.87
N PHE A 467 -5.47 17.95 -3.77
CA PHE A 467 -4.03 18.14 -3.75
C PHE A 467 -3.64 19.60 -4.02
N LEU A 468 -4.20 20.23 -5.06
CA LEU A 468 -3.94 21.65 -5.32
C LEU A 468 -4.36 22.57 -4.17
N LYS A 469 -5.39 22.20 -3.39
CA LYS A 469 -5.87 23.03 -2.28
C LYS A 469 -5.12 22.79 -0.97
N LYS A 470 -4.66 21.57 -0.73
CA LYS A 470 -4.06 21.16 0.55
C LYS A 470 -2.54 21.15 0.54
N ASP A 471 -1.93 20.78 -0.59
CA ASP A 471 -0.51 20.47 -0.65
C ASP A 471 0.32 21.50 -1.43
N TRP A 472 -0.31 22.25 -2.34
CA TRP A 472 0.37 23.26 -3.16
C TRP A 472 0.33 24.65 -2.52
N PRO A 473 1.38 25.49 -2.72
CA PRO A 473 1.30 26.92 -2.39
C PRO A 473 0.09 27.57 -3.07
N GLU A 474 -0.69 28.34 -2.32
CA GLU A 474 -1.98 28.90 -2.77
C GLU A 474 -1.86 29.73 -4.05
N ASP A 475 -0.80 30.54 -4.16
CA ASP A 475 -0.55 31.36 -5.35
C ASP A 475 -0.27 30.51 -6.60
N LEU A 476 0.51 29.43 -6.46
CA LEU A 476 0.75 28.47 -7.55
C LEU A 476 -0.49 27.66 -7.90
N ALA A 477 -1.29 27.23 -6.92
CA ALA A 477 -2.51 26.47 -7.15
C ALA A 477 -3.51 27.27 -8.01
N ASN A 478 -3.63 28.57 -7.78
CA ASN A 478 -4.44 29.47 -8.60
C ASN A 478 -3.89 29.59 -10.03
N LEU A 479 -2.57 29.73 -10.18
CA LEU A 479 -1.92 29.79 -11.49
C LEU A 479 -2.09 28.48 -12.27
N ILE A 480 -1.93 27.32 -11.65
CA ILE A 480 -2.09 26.00 -12.29
C ILE A 480 -3.45 25.83 -12.97
N ASN A 481 -4.51 26.38 -12.37
CA ASN A 481 -5.86 26.32 -12.93
C ASN A 481 -6.08 27.26 -14.12
N SER A 482 -5.17 28.23 -14.36
CA SER A 482 -5.34 29.29 -15.36
C SER A 482 -4.29 29.28 -16.48
N LEU A 483 -3.12 28.69 -16.24
CA LEU A 483 -2.00 28.70 -17.17
C LEU A 483 -2.02 27.50 -18.14
N SER A 484 -1.45 27.71 -19.31
CA SER A 484 -1.03 26.67 -20.26
C SER A 484 0.44 26.31 -20.06
N CYS A 485 0.88 25.19 -20.62
CA CYS A 485 2.29 24.84 -20.69
C CYS A 485 3.12 25.86 -21.50
N ALA A 486 2.50 26.57 -22.46
CA ALA A 486 3.16 27.67 -23.17
C ALA A 486 3.44 28.88 -22.26
N ASP A 487 2.56 29.19 -21.31
CA ASP A 487 2.83 30.24 -20.33
C ASP A 487 4.04 29.88 -19.46
N VAL A 488 4.14 28.61 -19.03
CA VAL A 488 5.28 28.12 -18.24
C VAL A 488 6.59 28.15 -19.05
N MET A 489 6.53 27.83 -20.35
CA MET A 489 7.66 27.99 -21.26
C MET A 489 8.06 29.46 -21.42
N TRP A 490 7.09 30.37 -21.53
CA TRP A 490 7.36 31.81 -21.60
C TRP A 490 8.00 32.33 -20.32
N ILE A 491 7.52 31.90 -19.14
CA ILE A 491 8.11 32.23 -17.83
C ILE A 491 9.58 31.81 -17.78
N ALA A 492 9.93 30.62 -18.29
CA ALA A 492 11.30 30.12 -18.34
C ALA A 492 12.26 31.03 -19.15
N GLN A 493 11.73 31.74 -20.15
CA GLN A 493 12.50 32.61 -21.03
C GLN A 493 12.73 34.02 -20.46
N GLN A 494 12.12 34.35 -19.31
CA GLN A 494 12.25 35.68 -18.71
C GLN A 494 13.51 35.79 -17.85
N THR A 495 14.26 36.88 -18.04
CA THR A 495 15.50 37.17 -17.29
C THR A 495 15.23 37.83 -15.93
N ALA A 496 14.15 38.61 -15.81
CA ALA A 496 13.74 39.23 -14.56
C ALA A 496 12.86 38.26 -13.74
N PRO A 497 13.04 38.19 -12.40
CA PRO A 497 12.24 37.30 -11.56
C PRO A 497 10.77 37.74 -11.55
N LEU A 498 9.87 36.78 -11.78
CA LEU A 498 8.43 36.98 -11.74
C LEU A 498 7.83 36.40 -10.47
N SER A 499 6.78 37.02 -9.94
CA SER A 499 5.91 36.46 -8.92
C SER A 499 4.49 36.31 -9.48
N ALA A 500 3.59 35.68 -8.74
CA ALA A 500 2.17 35.61 -9.13
C ALA A 500 1.55 37.01 -9.34
N GLN A 501 2.02 38.03 -8.61
CA GLN A 501 1.53 39.41 -8.70
C GLN A 501 2.15 40.20 -9.85
N THR A 502 3.37 39.86 -10.27
CA THR A 502 4.07 40.55 -11.37
C THR A 502 3.94 39.84 -12.71
N LEU A 503 3.29 38.67 -12.75
CA LEU A 503 3.00 37.94 -13.98
C LEU A 503 2.08 38.77 -14.90
N PRO A 504 2.51 39.16 -16.11
CA PRO A 504 1.67 39.93 -17.02
C PRO A 504 0.44 39.16 -17.48
N ASP A 505 -0.61 39.87 -17.91
CA ASP A 505 -1.82 39.27 -18.50
C ASP A 505 -1.50 38.33 -19.68
N ALA A 506 -2.40 37.36 -19.92
CA ALA A 506 -2.23 36.33 -20.96
C ALA A 506 -1.92 36.91 -22.36
N ALA A 507 -2.49 38.05 -22.72
CA ALA A 507 -2.27 38.70 -24.00
C ALA A 507 -0.81 39.14 -24.25
N ASN A 508 -0.02 39.29 -23.18
CA ASN A 508 1.37 39.74 -23.20
C ASN A 508 2.39 38.59 -23.09
N ARG A 509 1.95 37.37 -22.81
CA ARG A 509 2.81 36.18 -22.68
C ARG A 509 2.90 35.45 -24.03
N ARG A 510 3.61 36.06 -24.99
CA ARG A 510 3.66 35.58 -26.38
C ARG A 510 4.92 34.77 -26.66
N LEU A 511 4.72 33.53 -27.10
CA LEU A 511 5.75 32.71 -27.74
C LEU A 511 5.64 32.81 -29.27
N ALA A 512 6.71 32.50 -29.99
CA ALA A 512 6.68 32.42 -31.46
C ALA A 512 5.69 31.34 -31.95
N ASP A 513 5.04 31.58 -33.08
CA ASP A 513 4.09 30.64 -33.70
C ASP A 513 4.80 29.48 -34.40
N THR A 514 5.28 28.52 -33.61
CA THR A 514 5.84 27.26 -34.08
C THR A 514 4.93 26.08 -33.71
N PRO A 515 5.00 24.94 -34.43
CA PRO A 515 4.23 23.75 -34.07
C PRO A 515 4.41 23.31 -32.62
N GLU A 516 5.64 23.38 -32.09
CA GLU A 516 5.98 23.01 -30.71
C GLU A 516 5.30 23.94 -29.70
N ASN A 517 5.37 25.25 -29.93
CA ASN A 517 4.71 26.23 -29.06
C ASN A 517 3.18 26.14 -29.16
N ASN A 518 2.63 25.79 -30.32
CA ASN A 518 1.20 25.54 -30.49
C ASN A 518 0.73 24.32 -29.68
N ALA A 519 1.51 23.25 -29.65
CA ALA A 519 1.22 22.09 -28.80
C ALA A 519 1.25 22.47 -27.31
N LEU A 520 2.23 23.26 -26.87
CA LEU A 520 2.29 23.78 -25.50
C LEU A 520 1.11 24.71 -25.15
N ARG A 521 0.63 25.52 -26.09
CA ARG A 521 -0.55 26.39 -25.88
C ARG A 521 -1.84 25.60 -25.74
N ALA A 522 -1.97 24.52 -26.50
CA ALA A 522 -3.14 23.64 -26.44
C ALA A 522 -3.19 22.77 -25.17
N LEU A 523 -2.08 22.71 -24.41
CA LEU A 523 -1.95 21.88 -23.22
C LEU A 523 -2.09 22.72 -21.93
N PRO A 524 -3.19 22.57 -21.17
CA PRO A 524 -3.33 23.21 -19.87
C PRO A 524 -2.26 22.74 -18.88
N LEU A 525 -1.78 23.64 -18.01
CA LEU A 525 -0.81 23.27 -16.97
C LEU A 525 -1.41 22.25 -15.99
N LEU A 526 -2.71 22.38 -15.68
CA LEU A 526 -3.42 21.39 -14.87
C LEU A 526 -3.34 19.97 -15.45
N THR A 527 -3.34 19.82 -16.78
CA THR A 527 -3.19 18.52 -17.43
C THR A 527 -1.80 17.94 -17.19
N LEU A 528 -0.74 18.76 -17.29
CA LEU A 528 0.62 18.33 -16.94
C LEU A 528 0.70 17.91 -15.47
N ILE A 529 0.12 18.70 -14.55
CA ILE A 529 0.10 18.38 -13.12
C ILE A 529 -0.64 17.05 -12.87
N THR A 530 -1.75 16.82 -13.56
CA THR A 530 -2.51 15.57 -13.46
C THR A 530 -1.68 14.38 -13.96
N ASP A 531 -0.99 14.54 -15.09
CA ASP A 531 -0.08 13.51 -15.63
C ASP A 531 1.11 13.25 -14.69
N TRP A 532 1.63 14.28 -14.01
CA TRP A 532 2.65 14.10 -12.98
C TRP A 532 2.13 13.24 -11.82
N TYR A 533 0.91 13.48 -11.32
CA TYR A 533 0.31 12.60 -10.32
C TYR A 533 0.03 11.19 -10.84
N CYS A 534 -0.25 11.02 -12.14
CA CYS A 534 -0.34 9.70 -12.75
C CYS A 534 1.01 8.98 -12.72
N LEU A 535 2.11 9.66 -13.07
CA LEU A 535 3.47 9.11 -12.97
C LEU A 535 3.85 8.81 -11.52
N ARG A 536 3.52 9.70 -10.58
CA ARG A 536 3.77 9.50 -9.15
C ARG A 536 3.08 8.26 -8.59
N ASN A 537 1.83 8.03 -8.99
CA ASN A 537 1.06 6.92 -8.45
C ASN A 537 1.25 5.63 -9.25
N GLY A 538 1.55 5.72 -10.54
CA GLY A 538 1.59 4.58 -11.45
C GLY A 538 2.98 4.19 -11.95
N SER A 539 4.01 5.02 -11.73
CA SER A 539 5.34 4.90 -12.34
C SER A 539 5.21 4.58 -13.84
N ASP A 540 5.88 3.54 -14.31
CA ASP A 540 5.88 3.11 -15.71
C ASP A 540 4.52 2.68 -16.30
N LEU A 541 3.52 2.37 -15.47
CA LEU A 541 2.15 2.09 -15.94
C LEU A 541 1.48 3.33 -16.54
N ALA A 542 1.78 4.51 -16.01
CA ALA A 542 1.14 5.76 -16.40
C ALA A 542 1.50 6.18 -17.84
N TRP A 543 2.57 5.64 -18.42
CA TRP A 543 2.94 5.92 -19.81
C TRP A 543 1.89 5.48 -20.83
N LYS A 544 1.01 4.54 -20.46
CA LYS A 544 -0.13 4.15 -21.32
C LYS A 544 -1.23 5.21 -21.36
N ASP A 545 -1.28 6.08 -20.36
CA ASP A 545 -2.30 7.12 -20.20
C ASP A 545 -1.79 8.50 -20.62
N ILE A 546 -0.49 8.65 -20.86
CA ILE A 546 0.15 9.90 -21.30
C ILE A 546 0.62 9.77 -22.76
N PRO A 547 -0.15 10.32 -23.74
CA PRO A 547 0.24 10.44 -25.14
C PRO A 547 1.66 10.97 -25.35
N SER A 548 2.34 10.41 -26.35
CA SER A 548 3.73 10.73 -26.69
C SER A 548 3.97 12.22 -26.97
N GLU A 549 2.96 12.90 -27.52
CA GLU A 549 2.94 14.33 -27.83
C GLU A 549 3.01 15.18 -26.55
N ARG A 550 2.33 14.75 -25.48
CA ARG A 550 2.42 15.41 -24.16
C ARG A 550 3.80 15.21 -23.55
N VAL A 551 4.37 14.00 -23.67
CA VAL A 551 5.73 13.71 -23.18
C VAL A 551 6.78 14.59 -23.89
N GLN A 552 6.64 14.83 -25.19
CA GLN A 552 7.52 15.74 -25.93
C GLN A 552 7.41 17.18 -25.39
N CYS A 553 6.20 17.65 -25.10
CA CYS A 553 5.99 18.95 -24.45
C CYS A 553 6.67 19.03 -23.08
N TYR A 554 6.58 17.98 -22.27
CA TYR A 554 7.23 17.92 -20.95
C TYR A 554 8.74 17.98 -21.06
N ARG A 555 9.34 17.22 -22.00
CA ARG A 555 10.79 17.28 -22.26
C ARG A 555 11.24 18.68 -22.69
N ALA A 556 10.47 19.37 -23.52
CA ALA A 556 10.77 20.75 -23.92
C ALA A 556 10.78 21.69 -22.70
N LEU A 557 9.79 21.58 -21.80
CA LEU A 557 9.77 22.34 -20.56
C LEU A 557 10.95 21.99 -19.65
N LEU A 558 11.24 20.70 -19.45
CA LEU A 558 12.42 20.27 -18.68
C LEU A 558 13.69 20.94 -19.18
N SER A 559 13.93 20.93 -20.50
CA SER A 559 15.08 21.58 -21.12
C SER A 559 15.13 23.09 -20.85
N ALA A 560 13.99 23.78 -20.91
CA ALA A 560 13.92 25.22 -20.67
C ALA A 560 14.30 25.63 -19.23
N TYR A 561 14.08 24.74 -18.24
CA TYR A 561 14.38 24.98 -16.82
C TYR A 561 15.74 24.43 -16.37
N THR A 562 16.62 24.04 -17.29
CA THR A 562 17.98 23.52 -16.96
C THR A 562 19.01 24.61 -16.58
N SER A 563 18.67 25.90 -16.70
CA SER A 563 19.63 27.00 -16.47
C SER A 563 20.11 27.10 -15.02
N ALA A 564 21.40 27.37 -14.84
CA ALA A 564 22.12 27.46 -13.56
C ALA A 564 22.04 28.84 -12.87
N SER A 565 21.23 29.77 -13.39
CA SER A 565 21.09 31.10 -12.79
C SER A 565 20.45 31.00 -11.41
N ARG A 566 21.09 31.58 -10.38
CA ARG A 566 20.52 31.65 -9.03
C ARG A 566 19.36 32.65 -9.01
N LEU A 567 18.15 32.14 -9.21
CA LEU A 567 16.92 32.92 -9.13
C LEU A 567 16.41 32.97 -7.68
N PRO A 568 15.68 34.02 -7.27
CA PRO A 568 15.02 34.07 -5.97
C PRO A 568 14.07 32.88 -5.77
N GLU A 569 14.04 32.30 -4.57
CA GLU A 569 13.25 31.09 -4.26
C GLU A 569 11.73 31.30 -4.39
N ASP A 570 11.27 32.54 -4.25
CA ASP A 570 9.87 32.95 -4.42
C ASP A 570 9.49 33.21 -5.89
N SER A 571 10.46 33.29 -6.79
CA SER A 571 10.20 33.51 -8.21
C SER A 571 9.47 32.32 -8.85
N LEU A 572 8.55 32.60 -9.77
CA LEU A 572 7.84 31.58 -10.54
C LEU A 572 8.82 30.70 -11.33
N GLN A 573 9.88 31.28 -11.86
CA GLN A 573 10.91 30.53 -12.56
C GLN A 573 11.58 29.48 -11.65
N TYR A 574 11.93 29.85 -10.42
CA TYR A 574 12.54 28.91 -9.48
C TYR A 574 11.56 27.79 -9.10
N ARG A 575 10.32 28.15 -8.74
CA ARG A 575 9.31 27.18 -8.28
C ARG A 575 8.84 26.23 -9.39
N PHE A 576 8.64 26.73 -10.61
CA PHE A 576 8.40 25.85 -11.76
C PHE A 576 9.65 25.04 -12.13
N GLY A 577 10.85 25.57 -11.91
CA GLY A 577 12.09 24.81 -12.03
C GLY A 577 12.17 23.64 -11.06
N LEU A 578 11.76 23.82 -9.79
CA LEU A 578 11.63 22.72 -8.83
C LEU A 578 10.61 21.69 -9.31
N MET A 579 9.44 22.13 -9.77
CA MET A 579 8.43 21.25 -10.33
C MET A 579 8.95 20.43 -11.53
N MET A 580 9.72 21.05 -12.42
CA MET A 580 10.37 20.34 -13.53
C MET A 580 11.40 19.32 -13.05
N LYS A 581 12.20 19.65 -12.02
CA LYS A 581 13.13 18.67 -11.42
C LYS A 581 12.40 17.48 -10.79
N ILE A 582 11.29 17.74 -10.09
CA ILE A 582 10.44 16.69 -9.50
C ILE A 582 9.88 15.81 -10.62
N LEU A 583 9.27 16.41 -11.65
CA LEU A 583 8.76 15.69 -12.82
C LEU A 583 9.87 14.84 -13.47
N ALA A 584 11.08 15.38 -13.63
CA ALA A 584 12.20 14.63 -14.19
C ALA A 584 12.59 13.40 -13.36
N GLY A 585 12.42 13.42 -12.03
CA GLY A 585 12.59 12.24 -11.17
C GLY A 585 11.66 11.11 -11.61
N TYR A 586 10.35 11.37 -11.59
CA TYR A 586 9.32 10.40 -11.96
C TYR A 586 9.38 9.95 -13.44
N ILE A 587 9.89 10.80 -14.35
CA ILE A 587 10.08 10.40 -15.76
C ILE A 587 11.23 9.38 -15.91
N ASN A 588 12.25 9.46 -15.06
CA ASN A 588 13.44 8.61 -15.11
C ASN A 588 13.45 7.57 -13.97
N ASP A 589 12.28 7.28 -13.43
CA ASP A 589 12.08 6.35 -12.33
C ASP A 589 12.46 4.91 -12.70
N ARG A 590 12.67 4.07 -11.69
CA ARG A 590 12.93 2.65 -11.78
C ARG A 590 11.71 1.92 -12.37
N PRO A 591 11.93 0.74 -12.99
CA PRO A 591 10.81 -0.07 -13.45
C PRO A 591 9.96 -0.52 -12.25
N ALA A 592 8.65 -0.43 -12.41
CA ALA A 592 7.69 -0.90 -11.43
C ALA A 592 6.75 -1.96 -12.02
N THR A 593 6.61 -2.04 -13.35
CA THR A 593 5.70 -2.99 -14.00
C THR A 593 6.28 -4.39 -14.09
N ARG A 594 7.50 -4.55 -14.61
CA ARG A 594 8.11 -5.87 -14.83
C ARG A 594 9.63 -5.83 -14.67
N PHE A 595 10.14 -6.51 -13.65
CA PHE A 595 11.55 -6.50 -13.30
C PHE A 595 11.93 -7.72 -12.46
N THR A 596 13.23 -7.93 -12.30
CA THR A 596 13.81 -9.00 -11.49
C THR A 596 14.66 -8.38 -10.39
N VAL A 597 14.65 -9.01 -9.21
CA VAL A 597 15.58 -8.72 -8.11
C VAL A 597 16.33 -9.99 -7.74
N ASN A 598 17.67 -9.96 -7.76
CA ASN A 598 18.49 -11.11 -7.35
C ASN A 598 18.66 -11.18 -5.81
N MET A 599 19.28 -12.25 -5.31
CA MET A 599 19.51 -12.42 -3.85
C MET A 599 20.42 -11.35 -3.21
N GLN A 600 21.13 -10.55 -4.02
CA GLN A 600 21.96 -9.43 -3.58
C GLN A 600 21.17 -8.11 -3.53
N GLY A 601 19.91 -8.10 -3.97
CA GLY A 601 19.07 -6.90 -4.06
C GLY A 601 19.33 -6.09 -5.32
N GLU A 602 20.01 -6.64 -6.32
CA GLU A 602 20.25 -5.94 -7.59
C GLU A 602 19.04 -6.09 -8.51
N LEU A 603 18.60 -4.96 -9.06
CA LEU A 603 17.43 -4.86 -9.92
C LEU A 603 17.84 -4.88 -11.40
N SER A 604 17.10 -5.64 -12.22
CA SER A 604 17.20 -5.63 -13.67
C SER A 604 15.83 -5.65 -14.35
N VAL A 605 15.72 -5.03 -15.52
CA VAL A 605 14.48 -5.04 -16.32
C VAL A 605 14.36 -6.38 -17.04
N ILE A 606 13.17 -6.98 -17.02
CA ILE A 606 12.87 -8.16 -17.84
C ILE A 606 12.41 -7.64 -19.21
N SER A 607 13.19 -7.96 -20.25
CA SER A 607 12.87 -7.62 -21.65
C SER A 607 11.60 -8.26 -22.16
#